data_AF-A0A1F6BG91-F1
#
_entry.id   AF-A0A1F6BG91-F1
#
_cell.length_a   1.000
_cell.length_b   1.000
_cell.length_c   1.000
_cell.angle_alpha   90.00
_cell.angle_beta   90.00
_cell.angle_gamma   90.00
#
_symmetry.space_group_name_H-M   'P 1'
#
loop_
_entity.id
_entity.type
_entity.pdbx_description
1 polymer ?
#
loop_
_entity_poly.entity_id
_entity_poly.type
_entity_poly.pdbx_seq_one_letter_code
_entity_poly.pdbx_strand_id
1 'polypeptide(L)' 'MLKSRLEIFADLFTNLAAGWFGAIVIFPNLFHFNNISELVLSLTLNFSLGLLSLLLAFYFKDKKE' A
#
# COMPACT_ATOMS: atom_id res chain seq x y z
N MET A 1 -4.58 -22.65 15.21
CA MET A 1 -5.75 -21.74 15.27
C MET A 1 -6.00 -21.26 13.85
N LEU A 2 -7.18 -21.52 13.27
CA LEU A 2 -7.49 -21.08 11.89
C LEU A 2 -7.71 -19.56 11.91
N LYS A 3 -7.02 -18.81 11.05
CA LYS A 3 -7.27 -17.36 10.90
C LYS A 3 -8.67 -17.12 10.36
N SER A 4 -9.34 -16.09 10.86
CA SER A 4 -10.63 -15.68 10.31
C SER A 4 -10.43 -15.10 8.89
N ARG A 5 -11.46 -15.15 8.05
CA ARG A 5 -11.39 -14.55 6.70
C ARG A 5 -11.03 -13.06 6.77
N LEU A 6 -11.55 -12.34 7.77
CA LEU A 6 -11.25 -10.93 8.02
C LEU A 6 -9.78 -10.70 8.37
N GLU A 7 -9.17 -11.58 9.16
CA GLU A 7 -7.73 -11.51 9.45
C GLU A 7 -6.88 -11.70 8.20
N ILE A 8 -7.25 -12.63 7.32
CA ILE A 8 -6.54 -12.86 6.07
C ILE A 8 -6.59 -11.60 5.19
N PHE A 9 -7.75 -10.95 5.08
CA PHE A 9 -7.86 -9.69 4.35
C PHE A 9 -7.07 -8.57 5.02
N ALA A 10 -7.13 -8.42 6.34
CA ALA A 10 -6.37 -7.40 7.06
C ALA A 10 -4.85 -7.57 6.83
N ASP A 11 -4.34 -8.80 6.90
CA ASP A 11 -2.93 -9.11 6.66
C ASP A 11 -2.54 -8.87 5.19
N LEU A 12 -3.40 -9.25 4.24
CA LEU A 12 -3.20 -9.00 2.81
C LEU A 12 -3.06 -7.51 2.53
N PHE A 13 -4.01 -6.70 3.01
CA PHE A 13 -4.01 -5.25 2.80
C PHE A 13 -2.87 -4.55 3.53
N THR A 14 -2.43 -5.06 4.68
CA THR A 14 -1.23 -4.59 5.38
C THR A 14 0.03 -4.80 4.52
N ASN A 15 0.20 -6.01 3.97
CA ASN A 15 1.33 -6.31 3.07
C ASN A 15 1.26 -5.49 1.78
N LEU A 16 0.06 -5.30 1.23
CA LEU A 16 -0.14 -4.49 0.02
C LEU A 16 0.23 -3.02 0.28
N ALA A 17 -0.17 -2.45 1.42
CA ALA A 17 0.23 -1.10 1.83
C ALA A 17 1.76 -0.97 1.93
N ALA A 18 2.42 -1.94 2.55
CA ALA A 18 3.88 -1.98 2.64
C ALA A 18 4.54 -2.03 1.25
N GLY A 19 3.98 -2.80 0.30
CA GLY A 19 4.45 -2.83 -1.09
C GLY A 19 4.37 -1.46 -1.77
N TRP A 20 3.23 -0.78 -1.67
CA TRP A 20 3.05 0.57 -2.24
C TRP A 20 4.00 1.61 -1.61
N PHE A 21 4.17 1.59 -0.29
CA PHE A 21 5.12 2.50 0.37
C PHE A 21 6.58 2.15 0.08
N GLY A 22 6.91 0.88 -0.06
CA GLY A 22 8.24 0.44 -0.51
C GLY A 22 8.54 0.93 -1.93
N ALA A 23 7.55 0.90 -2.82
CA ALA A 23 7.69 1.39 -4.19
C ALA A 23 8.03 2.88 -4.26
N ILE A 24 7.58 3.70 -3.31
CA ILE A 24 7.95 5.14 -3.21
C ILE A 24 9.46 5.33 -3.08
N VAL A 25 10.14 4.44 -2.34
CA VAL A 25 11.59 4.54 -2.11
C VAL A 25 12.38 3.85 -3.21
N ILE A 26 11.88 2.71 -3.70
CA ILE A 26 12.60 1.86 -4.65
C ILE A 26 12.49 2.40 -6.08
N PHE A 27 11.29 2.77 -6.53
CA PHE A 27 11.07 3.11 -7.94
C PHE A 27 11.87 4.34 -8.41
N PRO A 28 11.92 5.46 -7.66
CA PRO A 28 12.72 6.61 -8.08
C PRO A 28 14.22 6.35 -8.20
N ASN A 29 14.74 5.37 -7.46
CA ASN A 29 16.15 4.99 -7.54
C ASN A 29 16.43 3.99 -8.68
N LEU A 30 15.45 3.16 -9.07
CA LEU A 30 15.62 2.15 -10.12
C LEU A 30 15.18 2.63 -11.51
N PHE A 31 14.17 3.50 -11.56
CA PHE A 31 13.59 4.02 -12.79
C PHE A 31 13.98 5.48 -12.95
N HIS A 32 14.72 5.78 -14.01
CA HIS A 32 15.04 7.15 -14.39
C HIS A 32 13.76 7.82 -14.90
N PHE A 33 13.17 8.70 -14.09
CA PHE A 33 12.07 9.55 -14.53
C PHE A 33 12.62 10.66 -15.44
N ASN A 34 11.98 10.89 -16.59
CA ASN A 34 12.45 11.86 -17.60
C ASN A 34 12.07 13.31 -17.24
N ASN A 35 11.19 13.49 -16.27
CA ASN A 35 10.42 14.71 -16.02
C ASN A 35 9.80 14.64 -14.61
N ILE A 36 9.83 15.77 -13.90
CA ILE A 36 9.37 15.87 -12.50
C ILE A 36 7.89 15.51 -12.36
N SER A 37 7.06 15.84 -13.36
CA SER A 37 5.63 15.54 -13.35
C SER A 37 5.34 14.04 -13.27
N GLU A 38 6.13 13.19 -13.95
CA GLU A 38 5.97 11.74 -13.90
C GLU A 38 6.34 11.18 -12.52
N LEU A 39 7.42 11.70 -11.93
CA LEU A 39 7.82 11.37 -10.57
C LEU A 39 6.73 11.74 -9.56
N VAL A 40 6.22 12.98 -9.61
CA VAL A 40 5.17 13.45 -8.69
C VAL A 40 3.89 12.64 -8.85
N LEU A 41 3.49 12.33 -10.08
CA LEU A 41 2.32 11.49 -10.35
C LEU A 41 2.53 10.08 -9.76
N SER A 42 3.69 9.47 -10.01
CA SER A 42 4.02 8.15 -9.49
C SER A 42 4.02 8.11 -7.96
N LEU A 43 4.65 9.09 -7.31
CA LEU A 43 4.66 9.21 -5.84
C LEU A 43 3.25 9.36 -5.28
N THR A 44 2.43 10.21 -5.91
CA THR A 44 1.05 10.44 -5.49
C THR A 44 0.20 9.18 -5.60
N LEU A 45 0.34 8.42 -6.70
CA LEU A 45 -0.37 7.16 -6.91
C LEU A 45 0.05 6.10 -5.89
N ASN A 46 1.36 5.87 -5.71
CA ASN A 46 1.86 4.90 -4.74
C ASN A 46 1.41 5.26 -3.32
N PHE A 47 1.51 6.54 -2.93
CA PHE A 47 1.05 6.99 -1.61
C PHE A 47 -0.45 6.79 -1.43
N SER A 48 -1.27 7.19 -2.41
CA SER A 48 -2.73 7.08 -2.33
C SER A 48 -3.20 5.63 -2.26
N LEU A 49 -2.61 4.74 -3.07
CA LEU A 49 -2.93 3.31 -3.06
C LEU A 49 -2.42 2.61 -1.78
N GLY A 50 -1.27 3.02 -1.28
CA GLY A 50 -0.75 2.55 0.02
C GLY A 50 -1.66 2.95 1.17
N LEU A 51 -2.10 4.22 1.20
CA LEU A 51 -3.04 4.72 2.20
C LEU A 51 -4.39 4.01 2.11
N LEU A 52 -4.95 3.85 0.91
CA LEU A 52 -6.21 3.11 0.70
C LEU A 52 -6.09 1.67 1.20
N SER A 53 -4.98 1.00 0.89
CA SER A 53 -4.70 -0.36 1.36
C SER A 53 -4.65 -0.42 2.89
N LEU A 54 -3.99 0.55 3.52
CA LEU A 54 -3.90 0.61 4.99
C LEU A 54 -5.28 0.88 5.64
N LEU A 55 -6.09 1.77 5.06
CA LEU A 55 -7.45 2.03 5.53
C LEU A 55 -8.32 0.77 5.45
N LEU A 56 -8.21 0.00 4.36
CA LEU A 56 -8.91 -1.29 4.22
C LEU A 56 -8.41 -2.30 5.26
N ALA A 57 -7.10 -2.36 5.52
CA ALA A 57 -6.55 -3.23 6.56
C ALA A 57 -7.13 -2.90 7.95
N PHE A 58 -7.21 -1.62 8.30
CA PHE A 58 -7.83 -1.19 9.55
C PHE A 58 -9.32 -1.49 9.61
N TYR A 59 -10.04 -1.27 8.52
CA TYR A 59 -11.48 -1.61 8.43
C TYR A 59 -11.73 -3.10 8.70
N PHE A 60 -10.94 -4.00 8.12
CA PHE A 60 -11.10 -5.43 8.35
C PHE A 60 -10.65 -5.88 9.75
N LYS A 61 -9.67 -5.20 10.34
CA LYS A 61 -9.24 -5.43 11.74
C LYS A 61 -10.33 -5.01 12.72
N ASP A 62 -10.92 -3.83 12.53
CA ASP A 62 -11.99 -3.28 13.37
C ASP A 62 -13.23 -4.17 13.34
N LYS A 63 -13.61 -4.67 12.15
CA LYS A 63 -14.74 -5.63 12.01
C LYS A 63 -14.55 -6.99 12.68
N LYS A 64 -13.35 -7.30 13.16
CA LYS A 64 -13.06 -8.54 13.87
C LYS A 64 -13.31 -8.39 15.38
N GLU A 65 -13.14 -7.19 15.93
CA GLU A 65 -13.43 -6.87 17.34
C GLU A 65 -14.94 -6.83 17.60
#